data_AF-A0A5N8V862-F1
#
_entry.id   AF-A0A5N8V862-F1
#
_cell.length_a   1.000
_cell.length_b   1.000
_cell.length_c   1.000
_cell.angle_alpha   90.00
_cell.angle_beta   90.00
_cell.angle_gamma   90.00
#
_symmetry.space_group_name_H-M   'P 1'
#
loop_
_entity.id
_entity.type
_entity.pdbx_description
1 polymer ?
#
loop_
_entity_poly.entity_id
_entity_poly.type
_entity_poly.pdbx_seq_one_letter_code
_entity_poly.pdbx_strand_id
1 'polypeptide(L)'
;MTTRLSSPPETAETPPVPHWTVQVAGALTDEASGDEGPVHPAAGTSFAALHLWHAGTVADLIGEAVARHGGDPAPHEALRAVHARAAAGEVFGENAWSAVLEPALREVYRLAYPGEQVRARAAAAASSFALSRGWAEEDAEDYGNSYARMHTEVSERVHAGANAVANAAAYALAFATRDAWEYAHAWPFALVQAWIAAYAGPADLDGPVAQEARARLRGGLAEAVRCAIA
;
A
#
# COMPACT_ATOMS: atom_id res chain seq x y z
N MET A 1 55.11 -10.64 -20.61
CA MET A 1 53.67 -10.35 -20.80
C MET A 1 52.91 -11.18 -19.80
N THR A 2 52.57 -10.62 -18.65
CA THR A 2 51.85 -11.32 -17.58
C THR A 2 50.66 -10.45 -17.21
N THR A 3 49.52 -10.74 -17.82
CA THR A 3 48.26 -10.03 -17.58
C THR A 3 47.73 -10.49 -16.23
N ARG A 4 47.72 -9.59 -15.24
CA ARG A 4 46.99 -9.81 -13.98
C ARG A 4 45.50 -9.87 -14.30
N LEU A 5 44.85 -10.97 -13.95
CA LEU A 5 43.41 -11.06 -13.89
C LEU A 5 42.92 -10.09 -12.81
N SER A 6 42.17 -9.07 -13.21
CA SER A 6 41.39 -8.25 -12.27
C SER A 6 40.44 -9.16 -11.51
N SER A 7 40.47 -9.07 -10.19
CA SER A 7 39.46 -9.64 -9.31
C SER A 7 38.06 -9.16 -9.73
N PRO A 8 37.01 -10.00 -9.58
CA PRO A 8 35.64 -9.58 -9.81
C PRO A 8 35.25 -8.48 -8.82
N PRO A 9 34.33 -7.57 -9.20
CA PRO A 9 33.84 -6.54 -8.31
C PRO A 9 33.19 -7.19 -7.08
N GLU A 10 33.65 -6.71 -5.92
CA GLU A 10 33.09 -6.93 -4.59
C GLU A 10 31.57 -6.87 -4.66
N THR A 11 30.91 -7.92 -4.17
CA THR A 11 29.45 -8.02 -4.10
C THR A 11 28.89 -6.74 -3.50
N ALA A 12 28.10 -5.98 -4.28
CA ALA A 12 27.36 -4.86 -3.76
C ALA A 12 26.48 -5.37 -2.61
N GLU A 13 26.87 -5.07 -1.36
CA GLU A 13 26.06 -5.35 -0.19
C GLU A 13 24.70 -4.70 -0.43
N THR A 14 23.66 -5.54 -0.48
CA THR A 14 22.30 -5.03 -0.56
C THR A 14 22.08 -4.18 0.70
N PRO A 15 21.69 -2.91 0.57
CA PRO A 15 21.51 -2.06 1.74
C PRO A 15 20.49 -2.73 2.69
N PRO A 16 20.72 -2.70 4.00
CA PRO A 16 19.86 -3.39 4.96
C PRO A 16 18.43 -2.82 4.89
N VAL A 17 17.43 -3.70 4.96
CA VAL A 17 16.01 -3.29 4.99
C VAL A 17 15.78 -2.40 6.21
N PRO A 18 15.20 -1.20 6.04
CA PRO A 18 14.92 -0.32 7.17
C PRO A 18 13.95 -0.97 8.15
N HIS A 19 14.16 -0.73 9.46
CA HIS A 19 13.21 -1.21 10.47
C HIS A 19 11.79 -0.69 10.19
N TRP A 20 10.77 -1.50 10.45
CA TRP A 20 9.39 -1.18 10.07
C TRP A 20 8.90 0.15 10.64
N THR A 21 9.38 0.54 11.82
CA THR A 21 9.03 1.83 12.45
C THR A 21 9.49 3.02 11.64
N VAL A 22 10.67 2.93 11.02
CA VAL A 22 11.21 3.96 10.11
C VAL A 22 10.38 4.01 8.85
N GLN A 23 10.01 2.86 8.31
CA GLN A 23 9.16 2.77 7.11
C GLN A 23 7.77 3.37 7.34
N VAL A 24 7.09 3.01 8.44
CA VAL A 24 5.78 3.56 8.78
C VAL A 24 5.89 5.06 9.06
N ALA A 25 6.90 5.50 9.82
CA ALA A 25 7.13 6.93 10.05
C ALA A 25 7.33 7.69 8.73
N GLY A 26 8.15 7.16 7.82
CA GLY A 26 8.41 7.76 6.51
C GLY A 26 7.14 7.90 5.65
N ALA A 27 6.22 6.95 5.70
CA ALA A 27 4.95 7.04 4.97
C ALA A 27 3.97 8.04 5.61
N LEU A 28 4.09 8.27 6.92
CA LEU A 28 3.24 9.17 7.69
C LEU A 28 3.78 10.60 7.78
N THR A 29 5.05 10.84 7.46
CA THR A 29 5.65 12.18 7.39
C THR A 29 5.31 12.85 6.06
N ASP A 30 5.08 14.15 6.13
CA ASP A 30 4.92 15.01 4.96
C ASP A 30 6.25 15.72 4.69
N GLU A 31 6.91 15.41 3.57
CA GLU A 31 8.16 16.07 3.19
C GLU A 31 7.97 17.59 2.99
N ALA A 32 6.75 18.07 2.71
CA ALA A 32 6.45 19.49 2.50
C ALA A 32 6.26 20.29 3.80
N SER A 33 5.96 19.63 4.92
CA SER A 33 5.50 20.31 6.15
C SER A 33 6.62 20.91 7.00
N GLY A 34 7.89 20.54 6.79
CA GLY A 34 9.02 21.05 7.60
C GLY A 34 8.87 20.80 9.12
N ASP A 35 7.90 19.98 9.53
CA ASP A 35 7.61 19.69 10.92
C ASP A 35 8.63 18.66 11.42
N GLU A 36 9.72 19.16 12.01
CA GLU A 36 10.76 18.38 12.68
C GLU A 36 10.21 17.73 13.95
N GLY A 37 9.41 16.69 13.78
CA GLY A 37 8.91 15.90 14.89
C GLY A 37 8.57 14.48 14.45
N PRO A 38 9.56 13.60 14.20
CA PRO A 38 9.23 12.22 13.95
C PRO A 38 8.60 11.63 15.22
N VAL A 39 7.33 11.25 15.12
CA VAL A 39 6.78 10.23 16.01
C VAL A 39 7.47 8.93 15.61
N HIS A 40 8.69 8.73 16.11
CA HIS A 40 9.32 7.43 16.07
C HIS A 40 8.58 6.56 17.08
N PRO A 41 7.78 5.57 16.65
CA PRO A 41 7.31 4.58 17.61
C PRO A 41 8.55 3.99 18.28
N ALA A 42 8.58 4.04 19.61
CA ALA A 42 9.76 3.68 20.39
C ALA A 42 10.23 2.27 20.00
N ALA A 43 11.55 2.07 20.01
CA ALA A 43 12.14 0.74 19.88
C ALA A 43 11.48 -0.17 20.95
N GLY A 44 10.72 -1.18 20.51
CA GLY A 44 9.91 -2.03 21.39
C GLY A 44 8.38 -1.91 21.24
N THR A 45 7.88 -1.21 20.22
CA THR A 45 6.44 -1.24 19.91
C THR A 45 5.98 -2.68 19.65
N SER A 46 5.05 -3.15 20.48
CA SER A 46 4.58 -4.53 20.45
C SER A 46 3.67 -4.79 19.24
N PHE A 47 3.62 -6.04 18.76
CA PHE A 47 2.64 -6.45 17.76
C PHE A 47 1.19 -6.24 18.22
N ALA A 48 0.93 -6.18 19.53
CA ALA A 48 -0.38 -5.80 20.06
C ALA A 48 -0.76 -4.36 19.67
N ALA A 49 0.16 -3.39 19.80
CA ALA A 49 -0.06 -2.02 19.33
C ALA A 49 -0.31 -1.98 17.81
N LEU A 50 0.46 -2.75 17.04
CA LEU A 50 0.26 -2.84 15.60
C LEU A 50 -1.14 -3.36 15.25
N HIS A 51 -1.57 -4.45 15.88
CA HIS A 51 -2.91 -5.00 15.68
C HIS A 51 -4.03 -4.04 16.13
N LEU A 52 -3.84 -3.31 17.24
CA LEU A 52 -4.79 -2.28 17.69
C LEU A 52 -4.92 -1.14 16.67
N TRP A 53 -3.80 -0.67 16.12
CA TRP A 53 -3.80 0.36 15.09
C TRP A 53 -4.53 -0.11 13.83
N HIS A 54 -4.26 -1.35 13.40
CA HIS A 54 -4.94 -1.97 12.26
C HIS A 54 -6.45 -2.15 12.51
N ALA A 55 -6.86 -2.64 13.69
CA ALA A 55 -8.27 -2.88 14.04
C ALA A 55 -9.08 -1.60 14.32
N GLY A 56 -8.40 -0.50 14.64
CA GLY A 56 -9.00 0.80 14.88
C GLY A 56 -8.85 1.70 13.65
N THR A 57 -7.89 2.60 13.72
CA THR A 57 -7.74 3.72 12.77
C THR A 57 -7.56 3.28 11.32
N VAL A 58 -6.79 2.23 11.04
CA VAL A 58 -6.63 1.75 9.65
C VAL A 58 -7.95 1.19 9.12
N ALA A 59 -8.62 0.33 9.91
CA ALA A 59 -9.90 -0.24 9.50
C ALA A 59 -10.98 0.82 9.29
N ASP A 60 -11.04 1.85 10.14
CA ASP A 60 -12.00 2.94 9.99
C ASP A 60 -11.68 3.79 8.73
N LEU A 61 -10.40 4.13 8.50
CA LEU A 61 -9.97 4.87 7.31
C LEU A 61 -10.33 4.12 6.01
N ILE A 62 -10.00 2.83 5.94
CA ILE A 62 -10.30 2.01 4.76
C ILE A 62 -11.80 1.75 4.61
N GLY A 63 -12.53 1.53 5.71
CA GLY A 63 -13.99 1.40 5.68
C GLY A 63 -14.67 2.62 5.08
N GLU A 64 -14.22 3.82 5.43
CA GLU A 64 -14.71 5.07 4.82
C GLU A 64 -14.39 5.16 3.32
N ALA A 65 -13.19 4.75 2.90
CA ALA A 65 -12.79 4.72 1.50
C ALA A 65 -13.67 3.76 0.70
N VAL A 66 -13.84 2.53 1.17
CA VAL A 66 -14.67 1.49 0.55
C VAL A 66 -16.12 1.96 0.43
N ALA A 67 -16.68 2.55 1.48
CA ALA A 67 -18.04 3.08 1.47
C ALA A 67 -18.23 4.19 0.42
N ARG A 68 -17.26 5.11 0.29
CA ARG A 68 -17.30 6.19 -0.72
C ARG A 68 -17.28 5.67 -2.15
N HIS A 69 -16.63 4.54 -2.38
CA HIS A 69 -16.50 3.93 -3.70
C HIS A 69 -17.49 2.78 -3.94
N GLY A 70 -18.45 2.56 -3.03
CA GLY A 70 -19.48 1.53 -3.16
C GLY A 70 -18.94 0.09 -3.14
N GLY A 71 -17.78 -0.14 -2.52
CA GLY A 71 -17.18 -1.46 -2.38
C GLY A 71 -17.86 -2.32 -1.30
N ASP A 72 -17.50 -3.60 -1.26
CA ASP A 72 -17.98 -4.54 -0.25
C ASP A 72 -17.22 -4.34 1.08
N PRO A 73 -17.90 -3.99 2.19
CA PRO A 73 -17.23 -3.82 3.49
C PRO A 73 -16.80 -5.15 4.13
N ALA A 74 -17.37 -6.30 3.75
CA ALA A 74 -17.20 -7.55 4.47
C ALA A 74 -15.73 -8.03 4.58
N PRO A 75 -14.89 -7.95 3.53
CA PRO A 75 -13.45 -8.26 3.65
C PRO A 75 -12.73 -7.44 4.72
N HIS A 76 -13.05 -6.14 4.83
CA HIS A 76 -12.41 -5.23 5.75
C HIS A 76 -12.89 -5.42 7.19
N GLU A 77 -14.18 -5.72 7.37
CA GLU A 77 -14.74 -6.11 8.67
C GLU A 77 -14.13 -7.43 9.18
N ALA A 78 -13.95 -8.41 8.29
CA ALA A 78 -13.30 -9.67 8.64
C ALA A 78 -11.84 -9.43 9.07
N LEU A 79 -11.08 -8.65 8.30
CA LEU A 79 -9.69 -8.31 8.65
C LEU A 79 -9.61 -7.53 9.97
N ARG A 80 -10.51 -6.55 10.18
CA ARG A 80 -10.64 -5.80 11.44
C ARG A 80 -10.85 -6.73 12.62
N ALA A 81 -11.77 -7.68 12.50
CA ALA A 81 -12.09 -8.64 13.55
C ALA A 81 -10.90 -9.54 13.92
N VAL A 82 -10.14 -10.01 12.92
CA VAL A 82 -8.93 -10.82 13.17
C VAL A 82 -7.85 -9.99 13.86
N HIS A 83 -7.61 -8.75 13.44
CA HIS A 83 -6.67 -7.86 14.14
C HIS A 83 -7.11 -7.58 15.60
N ALA A 84 -8.40 -7.34 15.86
CA ALA A 84 -8.89 -7.13 17.22
C ALA A 84 -8.67 -8.36 18.12
N ARG A 85 -8.91 -9.56 17.61
CA ARG A 85 -8.65 -10.82 18.33
C ARG A 85 -7.16 -11.07 18.55
N ALA A 86 -6.34 -10.79 17.54
CA ALA A 86 -4.89 -10.91 17.64
C ALA A 86 -4.30 -9.92 18.66
N ALA A 87 -4.84 -8.70 18.74
CA ALA A 87 -4.50 -7.72 19.76
C ALA A 87 -4.85 -8.21 21.18
N ALA A 88 -5.93 -8.98 21.33
CA ALA A 88 -6.31 -9.64 22.58
C ALA A 88 -5.49 -10.90 22.89
N GLY A 89 -4.48 -11.23 22.07
CA GLY A 89 -3.53 -12.31 22.30
C GLY A 89 -3.80 -13.59 21.51
N GLU A 90 -4.91 -13.69 20.78
CA GLU A 90 -5.20 -14.86 19.95
C GLU A 90 -4.13 -15.07 18.88
N VAL A 91 -3.81 -16.34 18.59
CA VAL A 91 -2.80 -16.72 17.61
C VAL A 91 -3.49 -17.28 16.37
N PHE A 92 -3.13 -16.75 15.21
CA PHE A 92 -3.61 -17.20 13.91
C PHE A 92 -2.42 -17.68 13.08
N GLY A 93 -2.61 -18.78 12.36
CA GLY A 93 -1.62 -19.27 11.40
C GLY A 93 -1.63 -18.44 10.10
N GLU A 94 -0.56 -18.58 9.32
CA GLU A 94 -0.38 -17.86 8.05
C GLU A 94 -1.56 -18.03 7.08
N ASN A 95 -2.11 -19.24 6.92
CA ASN A 95 -3.26 -19.47 6.05
C ASN A 95 -4.50 -18.69 6.47
N ALA A 96 -4.74 -18.55 7.78
CA ALA A 96 -5.87 -17.80 8.30
C ALA A 96 -5.69 -16.29 8.05
N TRP A 97 -4.47 -15.78 8.24
CA TRP A 97 -4.12 -14.40 7.91
C TRP A 97 -4.26 -14.13 6.41
N SER A 98 -3.67 -14.97 5.55
CA SER A 98 -3.74 -14.82 4.10
C SER A 98 -5.19 -14.79 3.59
N ALA A 99 -6.06 -15.64 4.15
CA ALA A 99 -7.47 -15.71 3.75
C ALA A 99 -8.26 -14.41 4.02
N VAL A 100 -7.90 -13.64 5.05
CA VAL A 100 -8.55 -12.35 5.35
C VAL A 100 -7.80 -11.15 4.76
N LEU A 101 -6.47 -11.24 4.62
CA LEU A 101 -5.65 -10.18 4.06
C LEU A 101 -5.85 -10.04 2.56
N GLU A 102 -5.85 -11.15 1.81
CA GLU A 102 -5.86 -11.09 0.34
C GLU A 102 -7.08 -10.32 -0.18
N PRO A 103 -8.34 -10.65 0.19
CA PRO A 103 -9.50 -9.94 -0.35
C PRO A 103 -9.53 -8.46 0.04
N ALA A 104 -9.13 -8.13 1.27
CA ALA A 104 -9.06 -6.75 1.76
C ALA A 104 -7.97 -5.94 1.04
N LEU A 105 -6.78 -6.52 0.83
CA LEU A 105 -5.68 -5.87 0.12
C LEU A 105 -6.00 -5.70 -1.37
N ARG A 106 -6.72 -6.65 -1.99
CA ARG A 106 -7.17 -6.52 -3.38
C ARG A 106 -8.00 -5.25 -3.56
N GLU A 107 -8.93 -5.00 -2.65
CA GLU A 107 -9.77 -3.80 -2.73
C GLU A 107 -8.97 -2.52 -2.46
N VAL A 108 -8.04 -2.53 -1.48
CA VAL A 108 -7.13 -1.39 -1.25
C VAL A 108 -6.31 -1.06 -2.51
N TYR A 109 -5.66 -2.06 -3.12
CA TYR A 109 -4.84 -1.82 -4.32
C TYR A 109 -5.66 -1.43 -5.54
N ARG A 110 -6.92 -1.86 -5.62
CA ARG A 110 -7.85 -1.41 -6.65
C ARG A 110 -8.16 0.08 -6.47
N LEU A 111 -8.51 0.52 -5.26
CA LEU A 111 -8.80 1.92 -4.95
C LEU A 111 -7.56 2.83 -5.07
N ALA A 112 -6.38 2.30 -4.75
CA ALA A 112 -5.10 3.00 -4.88
C ALA A 112 -4.59 3.06 -6.33
N TYR A 113 -5.26 2.42 -7.29
CA TYR A 113 -4.80 2.40 -8.68
C TYR A 113 -5.14 3.72 -9.40
N PRO A 114 -4.18 4.42 -10.03
CA PRO A 114 -4.43 5.69 -10.72
C PRO A 114 -5.11 5.51 -12.09
N GLY A 115 -6.28 4.86 -12.11
CA GLY A 115 -6.99 4.45 -13.32
C GLY A 115 -7.23 5.57 -14.33
N GLU A 116 -7.72 6.73 -13.86
CA GLU A 116 -7.96 7.89 -14.74
C GLU A 116 -6.68 8.41 -15.40
N GLN A 117 -5.59 8.54 -14.63
CA GLN A 117 -4.30 9.00 -15.17
C GLN A 117 -3.71 7.99 -16.14
N VAL A 118 -3.78 6.69 -15.82
CA VAL A 118 -3.31 5.62 -16.71
C VAL A 118 -4.13 5.60 -17.99
N ARG A 119 -5.45 5.72 -17.89
CA ARG A 119 -6.36 5.79 -19.05
C ARG A 119 -6.06 7.00 -19.92
N ALA A 120 -5.91 8.20 -19.34
CA ALA A 120 -5.59 9.42 -20.09
C ALA A 120 -4.26 9.28 -20.83
N ARG A 121 -3.22 8.74 -20.18
CA ARG A 121 -1.91 8.48 -20.81
C ARG A 121 -2.01 7.44 -21.92
N ALA A 122 -2.74 6.35 -21.70
CA ALA A 122 -2.94 5.31 -22.70
C ALA A 122 -3.72 5.83 -23.92
N ALA A 123 -4.75 6.65 -23.70
CA ALA A 123 -5.54 7.27 -24.77
C ALA A 123 -4.67 8.18 -25.62
N ALA A 124 -3.94 9.10 -24.99
CA ALA A 124 -3.04 10.02 -25.68
C ALA A 124 -1.95 9.29 -26.49
N ALA A 125 -1.35 8.25 -25.92
CA ALA A 125 -0.34 7.45 -26.61
C ALA A 125 -0.92 6.69 -27.82
N ALA A 126 -2.10 6.09 -27.68
CA ALA A 126 -2.76 5.35 -28.74
C ALA A 126 -3.28 6.26 -29.86
N SER A 127 -3.84 7.44 -29.54
CA SER A 127 -4.23 8.44 -30.54
C SER A 127 -3.03 8.99 -31.28
N SER A 128 -1.93 9.29 -30.59
CA SER A 128 -0.66 9.71 -31.22
C SER A 128 -0.13 8.64 -32.19
N PHE A 129 -0.20 7.36 -31.79
CA PHE A 129 0.15 6.26 -32.68
C PHE A 129 -0.74 6.21 -33.93
N ALA A 130 -2.07 6.30 -33.79
CA ALA A 130 -2.99 6.29 -34.93
C ALA A 130 -2.76 7.47 -35.89
N LEU A 131 -2.56 8.68 -35.36
CA LEU A 131 -2.20 9.86 -36.15
C LEU A 131 -0.89 9.63 -36.94
N SER A 132 0.13 9.03 -36.31
CA SER A 132 1.40 8.70 -36.98
C SER A 132 1.24 7.69 -38.13
N ARG A 133 0.12 6.95 -38.16
CA ARG A 133 -0.26 6.02 -39.23
C ARG A 133 -1.14 6.65 -40.30
N GLY A 134 -1.41 7.95 -40.21
CA GLY A 134 -2.20 8.70 -41.20
C GLY A 134 -3.71 8.55 -41.04
N TRP A 135 -4.19 8.15 -39.85
CA TRP A 135 -5.62 8.11 -39.55
C TRP A 135 -6.15 9.53 -39.40
N ALA A 136 -7.46 9.73 -39.63
CA ALA A 136 -8.12 11.00 -39.33
C ALA A 136 -8.14 11.25 -37.81
N GLU A 137 -8.26 12.51 -37.41
CA GLU A 137 -8.18 12.92 -36.00
C GLU A 137 -9.29 12.29 -35.14
N GLU A 138 -10.53 12.29 -35.63
CA GLU A 138 -11.68 11.64 -34.97
C GLU A 138 -11.47 10.13 -34.82
N ASP A 139 -11.03 9.44 -35.88
CA ASP A 139 -10.75 8.00 -35.83
C ASP A 139 -9.60 7.66 -34.86
N ALA A 140 -8.60 8.53 -34.76
CA ALA A 140 -7.48 8.38 -33.84
C ALA A 140 -7.89 8.61 -32.38
N GLU A 141 -8.77 9.57 -32.12
CA GLU A 141 -9.35 9.81 -30.80
C GLU A 141 -10.20 8.60 -30.35
N ASP A 142 -11.09 8.12 -31.22
CA ASP A 142 -11.94 6.95 -30.95
C ASP A 142 -11.11 5.69 -30.69
N TYR A 143 -10.06 5.47 -31.48
CA TYR A 143 -9.10 4.40 -31.25
C TYR A 143 -8.43 4.53 -29.89
N GLY A 144 -7.94 5.72 -29.54
CA GLY A 144 -7.28 5.99 -28.27
C GLY A 144 -8.20 5.71 -27.08
N ASN A 145 -9.43 6.20 -27.13
CA ASN A 145 -10.43 5.99 -26.09
C ASN A 145 -10.80 4.52 -25.92
N SER A 146 -11.01 3.80 -27.03
CA SER A 146 -11.35 2.37 -27.00
C SER A 146 -10.19 1.52 -26.46
N TYR A 147 -8.97 1.77 -26.94
CA TYR A 147 -7.75 1.11 -26.49
C TYR A 147 -7.52 1.34 -25.00
N ALA A 148 -7.58 2.60 -24.55
CA ALA A 148 -7.34 2.98 -23.17
C ALA A 148 -8.33 2.33 -22.20
N ARG A 149 -9.62 2.29 -22.54
CA ARG A 149 -10.63 1.63 -21.70
C ARG A 149 -10.28 0.15 -21.48
N MET A 150 -10.05 -0.59 -22.57
CA MET A 150 -9.80 -2.03 -22.50
C MET A 150 -8.50 -2.35 -21.75
N HIS A 151 -7.44 -1.59 -22.03
CA HIS A 151 -6.13 -1.79 -21.44
C HIS A 151 -6.11 -1.44 -19.95
N THR A 152 -6.72 -0.31 -19.56
CA THR A 152 -6.69 0.14 -18.16
C THR A 152 -7.51 -0.76 -17.25
N GLU A 153 -8.69 -1.24 -17.68
CA GLU A 153 -9.49 -2.18 -16.88
C GLU A 153 -8.74 -3.49 -16.57
N VAL A 154 -8.01 -4.03 -17.55
CA VAL A 154 -7.16 -5.20 -17.34
C VAL A 154 -6.00 -4.87 -16.41
N SER A 155 -5.35 -3.73 -16.62
CA SER A 155 -4.20 -3.30 -15.84
C SER A 155 -4.54 -3.09 -14.37
N GLU A 156 -5.70 -2.49 -14.07
CA GLU A 156 -6.22 -2.33 -12.70
C GLU A 156 -6.42 -3.69 -12.03
N ARG A 157 -7.13 -4.62 -12.69
CA ARG A 157 -7.39 -5.96 -12.11
C ARG A 157 -6.11 -6.74 -11.86
N VAL A 158 -5.17 -6.72 -12.80
CA VAL A 158 -3.88 -7.41 -12.66
C VAL A 158 -3.05 -6.75 -11.55
N HIS A 159 -3.00 -5.41 -11.50
CA HIS A 159 -2.32 -4.67 -10.45
C HIS A 159 -2.87 -5.03 -9.07
N ALA A 160 -4.20 -4.93 -8.88
CA ALA A 160 -4.84 -5.24 -7.62
C ALA A 160 -4.64 -6.70 -7.21
N GLY A 161 -4.86 -7.64 -8.13
CA GLY A 161 -4.74 -9.07 -7.86
C GLY A 161 -3.31 -9.50 -7.52
N ALA A 162 -2.32 -9.07 -8.31
CA ALA A 162 -0.92 -9.45 -8.09
C ALA A 162 -0.36 -8.85 -6.79
N ASN A 163 -0.63 -7.57 -6.52
CA ASN A 163 -0.17 -6.93 -5.29
C ASN A 163 -0.85 -7.53 -4.05
N ALA A 164 -2.15 -7.84 -4.13
CA ALA A 164 -2.86 -8.48 -3.02
C ALA A 164 -2.30 -9.84 -2.66
N VAL A 165 -2.07 -10.72 -3.65
CA VAL A 165 -1.51 -12.07 -3.40
C VAL A 165 -0.11 -11.97 -2.81
N ALA A 166 0.76 -11.15 -3.39
CA ALA A 166 2.14 -11.02 -2.92
C ALA A 166 2.21 -10.43 -1.50
N ASN A 167 1.49 -9.34 -1.24
CA ASN A 167 1.52 -8.69 0.06
C ASN A 167 0.77 -9.48 1.13
N ALA A 168 -0.35 -10.13 0.80
CA ALA A 168 -1.07 -10.96 1.76
C ALA A 168 -0.18 -12.08 2.32
N ALA A 169 0.60 -12.74 1.46
CA ALA A 169 1.55 -13.76 1.91
C ALA A 169 2.63 -13.18 2.85
N ALA A 170 3.25 -12.05 2.47
CA ALA A 170 4.29 -11.41 3.27
C ALA A 170 3.77 -10.93 4.65
N TYR A 171 2.61 -10.26 4.67
CA TYR A 171 2.00 -9.79 5.92
C TYR A 171 1.44 -10.95 6.75
N ALA A 172 0.93 -12.01 6.13
CA ALA A 172 0.47 -13.19 6.84
C ALA A 172 1.60 -13.88 7.60
N LEU A 173 2.77 -14.03 6.96
CA LEU A 173 3.96 -14.56 7.61
C LEU A 173 4.34 -13.68 8.81
N ALA A 174 4.46 -12.36 8.59
CA ALA A 174 4.83 -11.41 9.64
C ALA A 174 3.87 -11.41 10.84
N PHE A 175 2.55 -11.46 10.61
CA PHE A 175 1.57 -11.49 11.69
C PHE A 175 1.47 -12.86 12.38
N ALA A 176 1.69 -13.96 11.66
CA ALA A 176 1.70 -15.30 12.25
C ALA A 176 2.90 -15.50 13.17
N THR A 177 4.09 -15.04 12.75
CA THR A 177 5.34 -15.15 13.53
C THR A 177 5.50 -14.05 14.57
N ARG A 178 4.76 -12.95 14.44
CA ARG A 178 4.92 -11.72 15.23
C ARG A 178 6.36 -11.19 15.15
N ASP A 179 6.95 -11.31 13.97
CA ASP A 179 8.35 -10.97 13.72
C ASP A 179 8.47 -9.60 13.07
N ALA A 180 9.17 -8.69 13.74
CA ALA A 180 9.38 -7.31 13.29
C ALA A 180 10.25 -7.22 12.02
N TRP A 181 11.15 -8.18 11.81
CA TRP A 181 11.97 -8.30 10.61
C TRP A 181 11.12 -8.73 9.42
N GLU A 182 10.26 -9.73 9.59
CA GLU A 182 9.32 -10.17 8.52
C GLU A 182 8.36 -9.04 8.17
N TYR A 183 7.84 -8.33 9.18
CA TYR A 183 6.99 -7.17 8.95
C TYR A 183 7.72 -6.06 8.19
N ALA A 184 9.00 -5.80 8.49
CA ALA A 184 9.80 -4.84 7.73
C ALA A 184 10.03 -5.29 6.27
N HIS A 185 10.19 -6.59 6.01
CA HIS A 185 10.36 -7.15 4.67
C HIS A 185 9.08 -7.15 3.83
N ALA A 186 7.91 -7.08 4.48
CA ALA A 186 6.64 -6.85 3.82
C ALA A 186 6.45 -5.39 3.33
N TRP A 187 7.41 -4.50 3.58
CA TRP A 187 7.43 -3.09 3.15
C TRP A 187 6.21 -2.26 3.59
N PRO A 188 5.99 -2.07 4.90
CA PRO A 188 4.85 -1.31 5.44
C PRO A 188 4.80 0.15 4.97
N PHE A 189 5.92 0.73 4.51
CA PHE A 189 5.89 2.02 3.83
C PHE A 189 4.90 2.00 2.65
N ALA A 190 5.04 1.01 1.76
CA ALA A 190 4.23 0.91 0.55
C ALA A 190 2.75 0.61 0.88
N LEU A 191 2.51 -0.22 1.89
CA LEU A 191 1.15 -0.53 2.34
C LEU A 191 0.45 0.71 2.91
N VAL A 192 1.13 1.50 3.76
CA VAL A 192 0.57 2.75 4.30
C VAL A 192 0.28 3.75 3.19
N GLN A 193 1.17 3.89 2.20
CA GLN A 193 0.90 4.74 1.04
C GLN A 193 -0.31 4.25 0.23
N ALA A 194 -0.50 2.93 0.09
CA ALA A 194 -1.69 2.38 -0.56
C ALA A 194 -2.98 2.70 0.21
N TRP A 195 -2.96 2.70 1.55
CA TRP A 195 -4.11 3.14 2.34
C TRP A 195 -4.44 4.62 2.14
N ILE A 196 -3.41 5.47 2.14
CA ILE A 196 -3.55 6.91 1.89
C ILE A 196 -4.11 7.13 0.48
N ALA A 197 -3.57 6.44 -0.52
CA ALA A 197 -4.04 6.51 -1.90
C ALA A 197 -5.49 6.03 -2.07
N ALA A 198 -5.86 4.92 -1.42
CA ALA A 198 -7.23 4.42 -1.43
C ALA A 198 -8.21 5.41 -0.77
N TYR A 199 -7.78 6.12 0.29
CA TYR A 199 -8.61 7.08 1.00
C TYR A 199 -8.71 8.44 0.28
N ALA A 200 -7.60 9.01 -0.15
CA ALA A 200 -7.51 10.36 -0.70
C ALA A 200 -7.68 10.42 -2.22
N GLY A 201 -7.54 9.27 -2.89
CA GLY A 201 -7.43 9.17 -4.33
C GLY A 201 -5.96 9.19 -4.77
N PRO A 202 -5.57 8.34 -5.74
CA PRO A 202 -4.18 8.16 -6.15
C PRO A 202 -3.61 9.30 -7.01
N ALA A 203 -4.37 10.37 -7.24
CA ALA A 203 -3.95 11.52 -8.04
C ALA A 203 -3.39 12.68 -7.22
N ASP A 204 -3.66 12.71 -5.92
CA ASP A 204 -3.34 13.85 -5.05
C ASP A 204 -2.84 13.38 -3.69
N LEU A 205 -1.73 12.63 -3.70
CA LEU A 205 -1.12 12.10 -2.47
C LEU A 205 -0.48 13.18 -1.59
N ASP A 206 -0.34 14.41 -2.08
CA ASP A 206 0.19 15.55 -1.32
C ASP A 206 -0.93 16.53 -0.91
N GLY A 207 -2.15 16.30 -1.39
CA GLY A 207 -3.32 17.13 -1.15
C GLY A 207 -3.86 17.06 0.28
N PRO A 208 -4.80 17.96 0.63
CA PRO A 208 -5.31 18.10 2.00
C PRO A 208 -5.95 16.82 2.55
N VAL A 209 -6.61 16.03 1.69
CA VAL A 209 -7.24 14.76 2.10
C VAL A 209 -6.20 13.69 2.44
N ALA A 210 -5.08 13.65 1.70
CA ALA A 210 -3.97 12.76 2.00
C ALA A 210 -3.24 13.17 3.29
N GLN A 211 -3.10 14.47 3.53
CA GLN A 211 -2.53 14.98 4.78
C GLN A 211 -3.42 14.68 5.99
N GLU A 212 -4.74 14.80 5.85
CA GLU A 212 -5.69 14.37 6.87
C GLU A 212 -5.55 12.88 7.17
N ALA A 213 -5.47 12.03 6.14
CA ALA A 213 -5.27 10.58 6.30
C ALA A 213 -3.97 10.27 7.07
N ARG A 214 -2.86 10.92 6.70
CA ARG A 214 -1.58 10.78 7.42
C ARG A 214 -1.69 11.19 8.88
N ALA A 215 -2.31 12.33 9.16
CA ALA A 215 -2.50 12.82 10.52
C ALA A 215 -3.36 11.85 11.36
N ARG A 216 -4.46 11.34 10.80
CA ARG A 216 -5.32 10.33 11.44
C ARG A 216 -4.54 9.06 11.75
N LEU A 217 -3.85 8.51 10.75
CA LEU A 217 -3.06 7.28 10.90
C LEU A 217 -1.95 7.44 11.94
N ARG A 218 -1.25 8.58 11.96
CA ARG A 218 -0.20 8.90 12.93
C ARG A 218 -0.76 9.02 14.34
N GLY A 219 -1.87 9.73 14.52
CA GLY A 219 -2.56 9.86 15.81
C GLY A 219 -3.05 8.51 16.34
N GLY A 220 -3.62 7.69 15.45
CA GLY A 220 -4.09 6.34 15.75
C GLY A 220 -2.97 5.39 16.16
N LEU A 221 -1.82 5.45 15.50
CA LEU A 221 -0.65 4.64 15.87
C LEU A 221 -0.13 5.05 17.25
N ALA A 222 -0.03 6.35 17.53
CA ALA A 222 0.39 6.84 18.84
C ALA A 222 -0.56 6.40 19.97
N GLU A 223 -1.87 6.38 19.71
CA GLU A 223 -2.85 5.87 20.68
C GLU A 223 -2.73 4.36 20.88
N ALA A 224 -2.62 3.59 19.81
CA ALA A 224 -2.46 2.13 19.90
C ALA A 224 -1.20 1.73 20.68
N VAL A 225 -0.11 2.47 20.53
CA VAL A 225 1.12 2.28 21.34
C VAL A 225 0.86 2.56 22.82
N ARG A 226 0.13 3.63 23.17
CA ARG A 226 -0.24 3.92 24.57
C ARG A 226 -1.10 2.81 25.17
N CYS A 227 -2.11 2.34 24.45
CA CYS A 227 -3.00 1.29 24.91
C CYS A 227 -2.29 -0.06 25.12
N ALA A 228 -1.29 -0.38 24.32
CA ALA A 228 -0.58 -1.66 24.42
C ALA A 228 0.45 -1.73 25.56
N ILE A 229 0.79 -0.59 26.17
CA ILE A 229 1.72 -0.49 27.31
C ILE A 229 0.97 -0.50 28.65
N ALA A 230 -0.31 -0.12 28.65
CA ALA A 230 -1.18 -0.05 29.82
C ALA A 230 -1.68 -1.43 30.27
#